data_AF-A0A950RPK8-F1
#
_entry.id   AF-A0A950RPK8-F1
#
_cell.length_a   1.000
_cell.length_b   1.000
_cell.length_c   1.000
_cell.angle_alpha   90.00
_cell.angle_beta   90.00
_cell.angle_gamma   90.00
#
_symmetry.space_group_name_H-M   'P 1'
#
loop_
_entity.id
_entity.type
_entity.pdbx_description
1 polymer ?
#
loop_
_entity_poly.entity_id
_entity_poly.type
_entity_poly.pdbx_seq_one_letter_code
_entity_poly.pdbx_strand_id
1 'polypeptide(L)'
;IFIFGIDSASKVAVVFLLAVFPIVINTATGIRSTDQVYVDAARSFCANRWQIFSKVLIPSALPFIVAGLRLGIGRGLVGVVIGEFIGARAGLGYMIFRSSQGFEIDAMWVGVFLLAGTGVVSVIVLQKVERRMAPWRHFDLK
;
A
#
# COMPACT_ATOMS: atom_id res chain seq x y z
N ILE A 1 -10.77 -16.57 20.36
CA ILE A 1 -11.88 -16.10 19.49
C ILE A 1 -12.14 -14.58 19.60
N PHE A 2 -11.31 -13.82 20.31
CA PHE A 2 -11.57 -12.40 20.65
C PHE A 2 -10.68 -11.36 19.95
N ILE A 3 -9.99 -11.67 18.85
CA ILE A 3 -9.13 -10.66 18.18
C ILE A 3 -9.46 -10.46 16.71
N PHE A 4 -10.14 -11.39 16.04
CA PHE A 4 -10.67 -11.18 14.71
C PHE A 4 -12.08 -11.74 14.65
N GLY A 5 -13.07 -10.87 14.85
CA GLY A 5 -14.44 -11.18 14.48
C GLY A 5 -14.50 -11.54 12.99
N ILE A 6 -15.45 -12.39 12.60
CA ILE A 6 -15.71 -12.82 11.22
C ILE A 6 -15.79 -11.63 10.24
N ASP A 7 -16.17 -10.46 10.76
CA ASP A 7 -16.22 -9.16 10.09
C ASP A 7 -14.84 -8.61 9.68
N SER A 8 -13.81 -8.75 10.53
CA SER A 8 -12.48 -8.17 10.31
C SER A 8 -11.65 -9.00 9.33
N ALA A 9 -11.71 -10.33 9.42
CA ALA A 9 -10.93 -11.21 8.54
C ALA A 9 -11.37 -11.10 7.07
N SER A 10 -12.69 -11.01 6.83
CA SER A 10 -13.27 -10.82 5.50
C SER A 10 -12.85 -9.50 4.86
N LYS A 11 -12.83 -8.40 5.64
CA LYS A 11 -12.34 -7.09 5.18
C LYS A 11 -10.86 -7.14 4.80
N VAL A 12 -10.02 -7.75 5.63
CA VAL A 12 -8.58 -7.90 5.37
C VAL A 12 -8.34 -8.72 4.10
N ALA A 13 -9.11 -9.79 3.86
CA ALA A 13 -8.98 -10.60 2.66
C ALA A 13 -9.27 -9.80 1.38
N VAL A 14 -10.32 -8.96 1.37
CA VAL A 14 -10.66 -8.10 0.23
C VAL A 14 -9.54 -7.08 -0.03
N VAL A 15 -9.03 -6.44 1.03
CA VAL A 15 -7.91 -5.49 0.93
C VAL A 15 -6.66 -6.17 0.38
N PHE A 16 -6.34 -7.35 0.90
CA PHE A 16 -5.19 -8.13 0.48
C PHE A 16 -5.28 -8.47 -1.01
N LEU A 17 -6.43 -8.97 -1.46
CA LEU A 17 -6.64 -9.28 -2.89
C LEU A 17 -6.49 -8.02 -3.77
N LEU A 18 -7.01 -6.88 -3.34
CA LEU A 18 -6.90 -5.62 -4.09
C LEU A 18 -5.47 -5.05 -4.12
N ALA A 19 -4.70 -5.28 -3.06
CA ALA A 19 -3.34 -4.75 -2.91
C ALA A 19 -2.26 -5.66 -3.52
N VAL A 20 -2.44 -6.98 -3.49
CA VAL A 20 -1.43 -7.95 -3.97
C VAL A 20 -1.13 -7.77 -5.45
N PHE A 21 -2.14 -7.65 -6.31
CA PHE A 21 -1.93 -7.52 -7.75
C PHE A 21 -1.04 -6.33 -8.14
N PRO A 22 -1.34 -5.08 -7.74
CA PRO A 22 -0.48 -3.95 -8.09
C PRO A 22 0.92 -4.07 -7.48
N ILE A 23 1.06 -4.62 -6.26
CA ILE A 23 2.37 -4.82 -5.63
C ILE A 23 3.21 -5.80 -6.46
N VAL A 24 2.66 -6.96 -6.80
CA VAL A 24 3.38 -8.00 -7.57
C VAL A 24 3.74 -7.49 -8.96
N ILE A 25 2.81 -6.85 -9.66
CA ILE A 25 3.05 -6.33 -11.01
C ILE A 25 4.14 -5.26 -10.98
N ASN A 26 4.06 -4.28 -10.08
CA ASN A 26 5.09 -3.23 -10.00
C ASN A 26 6.45 -3.79 -9.58
N THR A 27 6.48 -4.78 -8.68
CA THR A 27 7.72 -5.46 -8.29
C THR A 27 8.36 -6.17 -9.49
N ALA A 28 7.57 -6.91 -10.26
CA ALA A 28 8.04 -7.60 -11.46
C ALA A 28 8.56 -6.61 -12.52
N THR A 29 7.85 -5.50 -12.72
CA THR A 29 8.29 -4.41 -13.60
C THR A 29 9.60 -3.80 -13.11
N GLY A 30 9.73 -3.50 -11.82
CA GLY A 30 10.96 -2.91 -11.26
C GLY A 30 12.19 -3.80 -11.40
N ILE A 31 12.02 -5.11 -11.25
CA ILE A 31 13.10 -6.08 -11.50
C ILE A 31 13.47 -6.10 -12.99
N ARG A 32 12.49 -6.06 -13.91
CA ARG A 32 12.76 -6.04 -15.36
C ARG A 32 13.35 -4.70 -15.84
N SER A 33 13.03 -3.61 -15.16
CA SER A 33 13.57 -2.27 -15.44
C SER A 33 14.98 -2.06 -14.89
N THR A 34 15.52 -3.03 -14.13
CA THR A 34 16.92 -2.97 -13.67
C THR A 34 17.84 -3.06 -14.89
N ASP A 35 18.67 -2.05 -15.10
CA ASP A 35 19.60 -1.99 -16.23
C ASP A 35 20.56 -3.19 -16.18
N GLN A 36 20.70 -3.89 -17.31
CA GLN A 36 21.62 -5.02 -17.45
C GLN A 36 23.06 -4.61 -17.14
N VAL A 37 23.42 -3.34 -17.35
CA VAL A 37 24.73 -2.78 -17.00
C VAL A 37 25.08 -3.00 -15.52
N TYR A 38 24.13 -2.86 -14.59
CA TYR A 38 24.39 -3.10 -13.16
C TYR A 38 24.60 -4.59 -12.86
N VAL A 39 23.90 -5.46 -13.57
CA VAL A 39 24.03 -6.91 -13.43
C VAL A 39 25.36 -7.40 -13.99
N ASP A 40 25.77 -6.88 -15.15
CA ASP A 40 27.02 -7.23 -15.81
C ASP A 40 28.23 -6.70 -15.05
N ALA A 41 28.14 -5.48 -14.49
CA ALA A 41 29.15 -4.96 -13.57
C ALA A 41 29.32 -5.87 -12.34
N ALA A 42 28.23 -6.31 -11.71
CA ALA A 42 28.30 -7.21 -10.56
C ALA A 42 28.90 -8.58 -10.92
N ARG A 43 28.61 -9.12 -12.12
CA ARG A 43 29.23 -10.35 -12.63
C ARG A 43 30.73 -10.18 -12.87
N SER A 44 31.17 -9.03 -13.38
CA SER A 44 32.60 -8.71 -13.54
C SER A 44 33.36 -8.68 -12.22
N PHE A 45 32.69 -8.36 -11.11
CA PHE A 45 33.23 -8.47 -9.75
C PHE A 45 33.10 -9.87 -9.12
N CYS A 46 32.79 -10.91 -9.91
CA CYS A 46 32.54 -12.28 -9.43
C CYS A 46 31.45 -12.38 -8.35
N ALA A 47 30.44 -11.50 -8.39
CA ALA A 47 29.34 -11.56 -7.43
C ALA A 47 28.49 -12.83 -7.65
N ASN A 48 28.16 -13.52 -6.55
CA ASN A 48 27.29 -14.69 -6.58
C ASN A 48 25.83 -14.30 -6.84
N ARG A 49 24.99 -15.22 -7.34
CA ARG A 49 23.57 -14.97 -7.69
C ARG A 49 22.77 -14.33 -6.55
N TRP A 50 23.03 -14.74 -5.31
CA TRP A 50 22.42 -14.16 -4.11
C TRP A 50 22.87 -12.72 -3.84
N GLN A 51 24.12 -12.38 -4.15
CA GLN A 51 24.64 -11.02 -4.00
C GLN A 51 24.05 -10.11 -5.07
N ILE A 52 23.93 -10.57 -6.32
CA ILE A 52 23.27 -9.83 -7.41
C ILE A 52 21.81 -9.59 -7.05
N PHE A 53 21.09 -10.61 -6.56
CA PHE A 53 19.70 -10.46 -6.14
C PHE A 53 19.54 -9.42 -5.01
N SER A 54 20.26 -9.58 -3.91
CA SER A 54 20.05 -8.74 -2.72
C SER A 54 20.67 -7.35 -2.81
N LYS A 55 21.80 -7.18 -3.53
CA LYS A 55 22.55 -5.92 -3.59
C LYS A 55 22.32 -5.11 -4.86
N VAL A 56 21.76 -5.70 -5.91
CA VAL A 56 21.51 -5.01 -7.18
C VAL A 56 20.01 -4.97 -7.49
N LEU A 57 19.35 -6.14 -7.56
CA LEU A 57 17.94 -6.21 -7.94
C LEU A 57 17.01 -5.60 -6.87
N ILE A 58 17.15 -5.98 -5.59
CA ILE A 58 16.30 -5.45 -4.51
C ILE A 58 16.36 -3.91 -4.42
N PRO A 59 17.54 -3.27 -4.32
CA PRO A 59 17.60 -1.81 -4.22
C PRO A 59 17.13 -1.10 -5.50
N SER A 60 17.31 -1.69 -6.69
CA SER A 60 16.80 -1.13 -7.96
C SER A 60 15.27 -1.26 -8.09
N ALA A 61 14.70 -2.37 -7.64
CA ALA A 61 13.26 -2.61 -7.67
C ALA A 61 12.51 -1.92 -6.52
N LEU A 62 13.19 -1.55 -5.43
CA LEU A 62 12.63 -0.90 -4.25
C LEU A 62 11.68 0.29 -4.56
N PRO A 63 12.05 1.28 -5.41
CA PRO A 63 11.12 2.37 -5.77
C PRO A 63 9.84 1.88 -6.46
N PHE A 64 9.94 0.83 -7.28
CA PHE A 64 8.77 0.24 -7.94
C PHE A 64 7.90 -0.54 -6.95
N ILE A 65 8.51 -1.29 -6.02
CA ILE A 65 7.78 -1.97 -4.93
C ILE A 65 6.96 -0.94 -4.14
N VAL A 66 7.56 0.20 -3.83
CA VAL A 66 6.87 1.27 -3.10
C VAL A 66 5.75 1.91 -3.92
N ALA A 67 5.96 2.12 -5.23
CA ALA A 67 4.89 2.56 -6.12
C ALA A 67 3.71 1.57 -6.14
N GLY A 68 4.01 0.26 -6.19
CA GLY A 68 3.02 -0.80 -6.07
C GLY A 68 2.29 -0.78 -4.74
N LEU A 69 3.00 -0.55 -3.63
CA LEU A 69 2.43 -0.46 -2.29
C LEU A 69 1.54 0.77 -2.13
N ARG A 70 1.89 1.90 -2.74
CA ARG A 70 1.07 3.12 -2.78
C ARG A 70 -0.26 2.87 -3.50
N LEU A 71 -0.22 2.21 -4.66
CA LEU A 71 -1.41 1.81 -5.39
C LEU A 71 -2.26 0.81 -4.58
N GLY A 72 -1.59 -0.13 -3.89
CA GLY A 72 -2.23 -1.10 -3.01
C GLY A 72 -2.96 -0.46 -1.84
N ILE A 73 -2.36 0.55 -1.18
CA ILE A 73 -3.00 1.29 -0.08
C ILE A 73 -4.23 2.06 -0.57
N GLY A 74 -4.15 2.73 -1.72
CA GLY A 74 -5.29 3.44 -2.30
C GLY A 74 -6.46 2.51 -2.58
N ARG A 75 -6.21 1.38 -3.24
CA ARG A 75 -7.25 0.37 -3.52
C ARG A 75 -7.74 -0.33 -2.27
N GLY A 76 -6.85 -0.59 -1.31
CA GLY A 76 -7.15 -1.20 -0.02
C GLY A 76 -8.11 -0.35 0.80
N LEU A 77 -7.85 0.96 0.92
CA LEU A 77 -8.75 1.90 1.59
C LEU A 77 -10.16 1.88 0.99
N VAL A 78 -10.25 1.96 -0.34
CA VAL A 78 -11.54 1.87 -1.04
C VAL A 78 -12.22 0.53 -0.73
N GLY A 79 -11.48 -0.58 -0.75
CA GLY A 79 -12.01 -1.92 -0.43
C GLY A 79 -12.50 -2.05 1.02
N VAL A 80 -11.77 -1.52 2.01
CA VAL A 80 -12.22 -1.50 3.41
C VAL A 80 -13.53 -0.75 3.53
N VAL A 81 -13.59 0.46 2.95
CA VAL A 81 -14.77 1.32 3.05
C VAL A 81 -15.98 0.62 2.45
N ILE A 82 -15.87 0.06 1.24
CA ILE A 82 -16.97 -0.68 0.62
C ILE A 82 -17.39 -1.88 1.50
N GLY A 83 -16.43 -2.61 2.06
CA GLY A 83 -16.72 -3.73 2.98
C GLY A 83 -17.43 -3.27 4.26
N GLU A 84 -17.07 -2.10 4.80
CA GLU A 84 -17.70 -1.50 5.98
C GLU A 84 -19.13 -1.04 5.72
N PHE A 85 -19.46 -0.63 4.50
CA PHE A 85 -20.81 -0.19 4.13
C PHE A 85 -21.80 -1.35 4.03
N ILE A 86 -21.37 -2.51 3.52
CA ILE A 86 -22.28 -3.62 3.18
C ILE A 86 -22.54 -4.54 4.36
N GLY A 87 -21.52 -4.87 5.15
CA GLY A 87 -21.59 -6.00 6.09
C GLY A 87 -21.19 -5.69 7.52
N ALA A 88 -20.59 -4.53 7.78
CA ALA A 88 -20.03 -4.26 9.09
C ALA A 88 -21.06 -3.73 10.08
N ARG A 89 -20.90 -4.11 11.35
CA ARG A 89 -21.64 -3.52 12.48
C ARG A 89 -20.83 -2.46 13.24
N ALA A 90 -19.59 -2.22 12.80
CA ALA A 90 -18.66 -1.27 13.37
C ALA A 90 -17.63 -0.83 12.31
N GLY A 91 -17.17 0.41 12.38
CA GLY A 91 -16.21 1.00 11.44
C GLY A 91 -16.52 2.46 11.10
N LEU A 92 -15.57 3.16 10.49
CA LEU A 92 -15.77 4.54 10.02
C LEU A 92 -16.78 4.58 8.87
N GLY A 93 -16.69 3.64 7.93
CA GLY A 93 -17.67 3.52 6.85
C GLY A 93 -19.07 3.19 7.34
N TYR A 94 -19.17 2.32 8.36
CA TYR A 94 -20.44 2.01 9.02
C TYR A 94 -21.04 3.23 9.73
N MET A 95 -20.22 4.02 10.44
CA MET A 95 -20.67 5.23 11.12
C MET A 95 -21.23 6.26 10.13
N ILE A 96 -20.52 6.50 9.02
CA ILE A 96 -20.98 7.39 7.94
C ILE A 96 -22.31 6.90 7.38
N PHE A 97 -22.41 5.60 7.06
CA PHE A 97 -23.63 5.02 6.51
C PHE A 97 -24.82 5.11 7.48
N ARG A 98 -24.59 4.81 8.76
CA ARG A 98 -25.64 4.89 9.79
C ARG A 98 -26.12 6.33 10.03
N SER A 99 -25.20 7.28 10.13
CA SER A 99 -25.53 8.70 10.31
C SER A 99 -26.23 9.28 9.07
N SER A 100 -25.88 8.81 7.87
CA SER A 100 -26.59 9.16 6.63
C SER A 100 -28.06 8.69 6.66
N GLN A 101 -28.33 7.47 7.12
CA GLN A 101 -29.70 6.95 7.27
C GLN A 101 -30.49 7.66 8.39
N GLY A 102 -29.80 8.14 9.42
CA GLY A 102 -30.40 8.90 10.53
C GLY A 102 -30.60 10.39 10.24
N PHE A 103 -30.22 10.89 9.05
CA PHE A 103 -30.18 12.31 8.69
C PHE A 103 -29.35 13.19 9.65
N GLU A 104 -28.42 12.58 10.39
CA GLU A 104 -27.46 13.28 11.26
C GLU A 104 -26.25 13.73 10.43
N ILE A 105 -26.45 14.79 9.65
CA ILE A 105 -25.46 15.31 8.70
C ILE A 105 -24.15 15.71 9.42
N ASP A 106 -24.25 16.24 10.64
CA ASP A 106 -23.09 16.63 11.45
C ASP A 106 -22.17 15.43 11.75
N ALA A 107 -22.74 14.33 12.24
CA ALA A 107 -22.00 13.11 12.55
C ALA A 107 -21.46 12.42 11.28
N MET A 108 -22.19 12.50 10.17
CA MET A 108 -21.76 11.98 8.88
C MET A 108 -20.48 12.68 8.40
N TRP A 109 -20.44 14.01 8.43
CA TRP A 109 -19.26 14.77 8.00
C TRP A 109 -18.04 14.52 8.88
N VAL A 110 -18.22 14.40 10.22
CA VAL A 110 -17.14 14.02 11.12
C VAL A 110 -16.54 12.67 10.71
N GLY A 111 -17.38 11.69 10.38
CA GLY A 111 -16.94 10.39 9.87
C GLY A 111 -16.15 10.51 8.56
N VAL A 112 -16.64 11.31 7.61
CA VAL A 112 -15.97 11.55 6.32
C VAL A 112 -14.59 12.19 6.51
N PHE A 113 -14.47 13.20 7.38
CA PHE A 113 -13.18 13.83 7.67
C PHE A 113 -12.21 12.89 8.37
N LEU A 114 -12.68 12.08 9.31
CA LEU A 114 -11.85 11.05 9.95
C LEU A 114 -11.35 10.03 8.93
N LEU A 115 -12.23 9.55 8.06
CA LEU A 115 -11.88 8.60 7.01
C LEU A 115 -10.85 9.20 6.04
N ALA A 116 -11.07 10.43 5.56
CA ALA A 116 -10.11 11.15 4.73
C ALA A 116 -8.76 11.31 5.44
N GLY A 117 -8.78 11.69 6.73
CA GLY A 117 -7.59 11.81 7.56
C GLY A 117 -6.81 10.51 7.66
N THR A 118 -7.47 9.38 7.92
CA THR A 118 -6.80 8.05 7.97
C THR A 118 -6.18 7.66 6.63
N GLY A 119 -6.84 8.01 5.51
CA GLY A 119 -6.29 7.79 4.18
C GLY A 119 -5.01 8.59 3.94
N VAL A 120 -5.04 9.89 4.26
CA VAL A 120 -3.88 10.79 4.14
C VAL A 120 -2.74 10.31 5.05
N VAL A 121 -3.02 9.98 6.30
CA VAL A 121 -2.02 9.47 7.26
C VAL A 121 -1.37 8.20 6.72
N SER A 122 -2.15 7.26 6.17
CA SER A 122 -1.63 6.02 5.61
C SER A 122 -0.65 6.28 4.45
N VAL A 123 -0.98 7.23 3.58
CA VAL A 123 -0.09 7.64 2.46
C VAL A 123 1.17 8.34 2.98
N ILE A 124 1.05 9.23 3.97
CA ILE A 124 2.21 9.94 4.55
C ILE A 124 3.15 8.95 5.26
N VAL A 125 2.60 8.01 6.03
CA VAL A 125 3.39 6.97 6.71
C VAL A 125 4.17 6.16 5.68
N LEU A 126 3.52 5.76 4.59
CA LEU A 126 4.19 5.06 3.49
C LEU A 126 5.32 5.89 2.88
N GLN A 127 5.08 7.16 2.55
CA GLN A 127 6.11 8.05 2.01
C GLN A 127 7.30 8.21 2.97
N LYS A 128 7.04 8.25 4.28
CA LYS A 128 8.09 8.37 5.29
C LYS A 128 8.92 7.09 5.40
N VAL A 129 8.27 5.92 5.30
CA VAL A 129 8.95 4.62 5.22
C VAL A 129 9.77 4.53 3.94
N GLU A 130 9.24 4.96 2.80
CA GLU A 130 9.94 5.03 1.51
C GLU A 130 11.23 5.85 1.60
N ARG A 131 11.12 7.08 2.13
CA ARG A 131 12.27 7.98 2.29
C ARG A 131 13.36 7.40 3.19
N ARG A 132 13.01 6.57 4.17
CA ARG A 132 13.99 5.86 5.02
C ARG A 132 14.66 4.69 4.31
N MET A 133 13.92 3.94 3.49
CA MET A 133 14.43 2.73 2.83
C MET A 133 15.15 3.02 1.50
N ALA A 134 14.86 4.15 0.84
CA ALA A 134 15.48 4.57 -0.41
C ALA A 134 16.10 5.98 -0.33
N PRO A 135 17.08 6.23 0.56
CA PRO A 135 17.71 7.54 0.72
C PRO A 135 18.52 7.98 -0.52
N TRP A 136 18.90 7.03 -1.38
CA TRP A 136 19.64 7.26 -2.64
C TRP A 136 18.80 7.79 -3.79
N ARG A 137 17.46 7.83 -3.65
CA ARG A 137 16.60 8.48 -4.64
C ARG A 137 16.59 9.99 -4.38
N HIS A 138 17.63 10.68 -4.84
CA HIS A 138 17.54 12.12 -5.03
C HIS A 138 16.36 12.38 -5.96
N PHE A 139 15.34 13.06 -5.42
CA PHE A 139 14.23 13.58 -6.19
C PHE A 139 14.80 14.65 -7.13
N ASP A 140 15.26 14.25 -8.32
CA ASP A 140 15.33 15.16 -9.46
C ASP A 140 13.89 15.46 -9.88
N LEU A 141 13.32 16.46 -9.20
CA LEU A 141 12.17 17.21 -9.66
C LEU A 141 12.60 17.96 -10.93
N LYS A 142 12.08 17.53 -12.08
CA LYS A 142 11.77 18.45 -13.18
C LYS A 142 10.25 18.61 -13.24
#